data_AF-M3I2G1-F1
#
_entry.id   AF-M3I2G1-F1
#
_cell.length_a   1.000
_cell.length_b   1.000
_cell.length_c   1.000
_cell.angle_alpha   90.00
_cell.angle_beta   90.00
_cell.angle_gamma   90.00
#
_symmetry.space_group_name_H-M   'P 1'
#
loop_
_entity.id
_entity.type
_entity.pdbx_description
1 polymer ?
#
loop_
_entity_poly.entity_id
_entity_poly.type
_entity_poly.pdbx_seq_one_letter_code
_entity_poly.pdbx_strand_id
1 'polypeptide(L)'
;MIELLLSLETLSPEIGLIFTMPNADTDGRIIFELVKEFTSSHSNAWYFTSLGQTRYLSCLQFVDAVVGNSSSGIIEAPSFKIGTINIGDRQKGRLRAKSIIDCEPKKIEIIDAFKRLYSSDFQKNLSTTVNPYGEGGASEKIVRILEKIDIQGILKKKFFNLQF
;
A
#
# COMPACT_ATOMS: atom_id res chain seq x y z
N MET A 1 9.98 -10.64 6.50
CA MET A 1 9.39 -10.17 7.77
C MET A 1 10.48 -9.87 8.79
N ILE A 2 11.35 -10.84 9.13
CA ILE A 2 12.46 -10.65 10.08
C ILE A 2 13.30 -9.39 9.73
N GLU A 3 13.77 -9.28 8.49
CA GLU A 3 14.54 -8.11 8.02
C GLU A 3 13.81 -6.78 8.23
N LEU A 4 12.48 -6.75 8.02
CA LEU A 4 11.67 -5.55 8.27
C LEU A 4 11.61 -5.22 9.76
N LEU A 5 11.31 -6.20 10.62
CA LEU A 5 11.25 -5.99 12.08
C LEU A 5 12.60 -5.49 12.62
N LEU A 6 13.71 -6.10 12.17
CA LEU A 6 15.06 -5.65 12.53
C LEU A 6 15.42 -4.25 12.02
N SER A 7 14.81 -3.79 10.92
CA SER A 7 14.93 -2.41 10.45
C SER A 7 14.10 -1.45 11.32
N LEU A 8 12.91 -1.87 11.75
CA LEU A 8 12.04 -1.05 12.62
C LEU A 8 12.67 -0.78 13.98
N GLU A 9 13.45 -1.72 14.53
CA GLU A 9 14.22 -1.52 15.77
C GLU A 9 15.26 -0.39 15.68
N THR A 10 15.64 0.02 14.47
CA THR A 10 16.60 1.13 14.27
C THR A 10 15.94 2.51 14.27
N LEU A 11 14.60 2.56 14.29
CA LEU A 11 13.83 3.79 14.30
C LEU A 11 13.77 4.40 15.71
N SER A 12 13.50 5.71 15.79
CA SER A 12 13.27 6.38 17.07
C SER A 12 12.11 5.72 17.83
N PRO A 13 12.23 5.51 19.15
CA PRO A 13 11.13 5.03 19.99
C PRO A 13 9.88 5.94 19.97
N GLU A 14 10.01 7.19 19.52
CA GLU A 14 8.89 8.13 19.36
C GLU A 14 8.02 7.83 18.13
N ILE A 15 8.51 7.02 17.18
CA ILE A 15 7.74 6.62 15.99
C ILE A 15 6.72 5.56 16.40
N GLY A 16 5.43 5.86 16.21
CA GLY A 16 4.36 4.90 16.40
C GLY A 16 4.30 3.88 15.26
N LEU A 17 4.17 2.59 15.59
CA LEU A 17 4.08 1.49 14.63
C LEU A 17 2.70 0.84 14.70
N ILE A 18 1.96 0.87 13.59
CA ILE A 18 0.64 0.23 13.48
C ILE A 18 0.73 -0.89 12.45
N PHE A 19 0.50 -2.12 12.92
CA PHE A 19 0.47 -3.30 12.08
C PHE A 19 -0.96 -3.75 11.81
N THR A 20 -1.31 -3.91 10.53
CA THR A 20 -2.49 -4.69 10.12
C THR A 20 -2.05 -6.09 9.75
N MET A 21 -2.72 -7.11 10.28
CA MET A 21 -2.33 -8.50 10.07
C MET A 21 -2.34 -8.90 8.59
N PRO A 22 -1.45 -9.84 8.18
CA PRO A 22 -1.40 -10.32 6.81
C PRO A 22 -2.69 -11.03 6.40
N ASN A 23 -2.88 -11.19 5.09
CA ASN A 23 -3.94 -12.03 4.54
C ASN A 23 -3.71 -13.51 4.90
N ALA A 24 -4.74 -14.34 4.71
CA ALA A 24 -4.75 -15.78 5.02
C ALA A 24 -3.89 -16.65 4.08
N ASP A 25 -2.87 -16.07 3.43
CA ASP A 25 -1.95 -16.77 2.56
C ASP A 25 -1.06 -17.74 3.37
N THR A 26 -0.42 -18.70 2.68
CA THR A 26 0.58 -19.60 3.26
C THR A 26 1.62 -18.80 4.05
N ASP A 27 2.03 -19.31 5.21
CA ASP A 27 2.93 -18.67 6.17
C ASP A 27 2.42 -17.39 6.85
N GLY A 28 1.17 -16.97 6.59
CA GLY A 28 0.54 -15.83 7.27
C GLY A 28 0.52 -15.98 8.80
N ARG A 29 0.44 -17.23 9.29
CA ARG A 29 0.49 -17.55 10.73
C ARG A 29 1.86 -17.28 11.36
N ILE A 30 2.94 -17.54 10.62
CA ILE A 30 4.32 -17.27 11.08
C ILE A 30 4.49 -15.75 11.20
N ILE A 31 4.05 -15.01 10.17
CA ILE A 31 4.10 -13.55 10.19
C ILE A 31 3.27 -12.98 11.35
N PHE A 32 2.08 -13.54 11.58
CA PHE A 32 1.21 -13.13 12.69
C PHE A 32 1.91 -13.25 14.03
N GLU A 33 2.50 -14.41 14.35
CA GLU A 33 3.19 -14.61 15.63
C GLU A 33 4.42 -13.70 15.76
N LEU A 34 5.19 -13.48 14.69
CA LEU A 34 6.32 -12.54 14.70
C LEU A 34 5.89 -11.10 15.04
N VAL A 35 4.78 -10.62 14.46
CA VAL A 35 4.27 -9.27 14.77
C VAL A 35 3.72 -9.20 16.18
N LYS A 36 3.04 -10.26 16.64
CA LYS A 36 2.51 -10.33 18.01
C LYS A 36 3.65 -10.32 19.05
N GLU A 37 4.71 -11.06 18.81
CA GLU A 37 5.91 -11.05 19.65
C GLU A 37 6.56 -9.67 19.66
N PHE A 38 6.79 -9.08 18.48
CA PHE A 38 7.37 -7.74 18.34
C PHE A 38 6.57 -6.68 19.10
N THR A 39 5.25 -6.64 18.93
CA THR A 39 4.38 -5.67 19.60
C THR A 39 4.26 -5.90 21.11
N SER A 40 4.49 -7.12 21.59
CA SER A 40 4.48 -7.40 23.04
C SER A 40 5.70 -6.82 23.78
N SER A 41 6.80 -6.57 23.08
CA SER A 41 8.04 -6.02 23.63
C SER A 41 8.25 -4.53 23.34
N HIS A 42 7.37 -3.88 22.58
CA HIS A 42 7.51 -2.50 22.14
C HIS A 42 6.27 -1.66 22.48
N SER A 43 6.40 -0.70 23.41
CA SER A 43 5.28 0.13 23.88
C SER A 43 4.73 1.10 22.83
N ASN A 44 5.50 1.39 21.78
CA ASN A 44 5.12 2.24 20.65
C ASN A 44 4.57 1.44 19.45
N ALA A 45 4.28 0.15 19.62
CA ALA A 45 3.82 -0.72 18.54
C ALA A 45 2.49 -1.40 18.88
N TRP A 46 1.55 -1.36 17.93
CA TRP A 46 0.23 -1.96 18.07
C TRP A 46 -0.11 -2.81 16.86
N TYR A 47 -0.87 -3.87 17.07
CA TYR A 47 -1.40 -4.69 15.99
C TYR A 47 -2.91 -4.79 16.01
N PHE A 48 -3.49 -4.89 14.81
CA PHE A 48 -4.91 -5.09 14.59
C PHE A 48 -5.11 -6.20 13.55
N THR A 49 -6.02 -7.14 13.84
CA THR A 49 -6.40 -8.19 12.87
C THR A 49 -6.97 -7.59 11.60
N SER A 50 -7.82 -6.57 11.74
CA SER A 50 -8.28 -5.73 10.64
C SER A 50 -8.79 -4.41 11.19
N LEU A 51 -8.48 -3.31 10.48
CA LEU A 51 -9.10 -2.01 10.72
C LEU A 51 -10.42 -1.85 9.96
N GLY A 52 -10.68 -2.72 8.98
CA GLY A 52 -11.70 -2.49 7.96
C GLY A 52 -11.39 -1.25 7.12
N GLN A 53 -12.17 -1.03 6.07
CA GLN A 53 -11.88 0.04 5.10
C GLN A 53 -11.93 1.44 5.73
N THR A 54 -13.01 1.75 6.47
CA THR A 54 -13.20 3.10 7.03
C THR A 54 -12.08 3.47 7.99
N ARG A 55 -11.78 2.62 9.00
CA ARG A 55 -10.74 2.98 9.98
C ARG A 55 -9.35 2.96 9.36
N TYR A 56 -9.09 2.09 8.38
CA TYR A 56 -7.83 2.10 7.65
C TYR A 56 -7.62 3.42 6.91
N LEU A 57 -8.60 3.86 6.11
CA LEU A 57 -8.53 5.13 5.38
C LEU A 57 -8.52 6.34 6.31
N SER A 58 -9.19 6.27 7.46
CA SER A 58 -9.05 7.29 8.51
C SER A 58 -7.63 7.31 9.08
N CYS A 59 -7.02 6.15 9.35
CA CYS A 59 -5.65 6.05 9.84
C CYS A 59 -4.64 6.63 8.85
N LEU A 60 -4.84 6.45 7.54
CA LEU A 60 -3.93 6.97 6.51
C LEU A 60 -3.78 8.50 6.55
N GLN A 61 -4.72 9.24 7.17
CA GLN A 61 -4.63 10.70 7.32
C GLN A 61 -3.65 11.13 8.43
N PHE A 62 -3.21 10.19 9.28
CA PHE A 62 -2.43 10.49 10.49
C PHE A 62 -1.10 9.74 10.56
N VAL A 63 -0.69 9.05 9.50
CA VAL A 63 0.58 8.32 9.44
C VAL A 63 1.49 8.93 8.39
N ASP A 64 2.79 8.83 8.62
CA ASP A 64 3.79 9.35 7.67
C ASP A 64 3.94 8.46 6.43
N ALA A 65 3.77 7.14 6.61
CA ALA A 65 3.96 6.18 5.54
C ALA A 65 3.23 4.84 5.73
N VAL A 66 3.01 4.16 4.61
CA VAL A 66 2.67 2.73 4.55
C VAL A 66 3.93 1.93 4.23
N VAL A 67 4.26 0.93 5.04
CA VAL A 67 5.47 0.12 4.87
C VAL A 67 5.11 -1.35 4.72
N GLY A 68 5.69 -2.03 3.74
CA GLY A 68 5.46 -3.45 3.50
C GLY A 68 5.23 -3.72 2.02
N ASN A 69 4.30 -4.62 1.68
CA ASN A 69 4.02 -4.99 0.30
C ASN A 69 2.50 -5.06 0.01
N SER A 70 1.71 -4.35 0.82
CA SER A 70 0.26 -4.23 0.61
C SER A 70 0.00 -3.44 -0.67
N SER A 71 -1.05 -3.81 -1.40
CA SER A 71 -1.50 -3.03 -2.56
C SER A 71 -1.88 -1.61 -2.19
N SER A 72 -2.23 -1.39 -0.91
CA SER A 72 -2.68 -0.09 -0.45
C SER A 72 -1.62 0.98 -0.32
N GLY A 73 -0.34 0.59 -0.21
CA GLY A 73 0.75 1.53 -0.41
C GLY A 73 0.84 2.05 -1.86
N ILE A 74 0.31 1.29 -2.83
CA ILE A 74 0.39 1.63 -4.26
C ILE A 74 -0.89 2.31 -4.75
N ILE A 75 -2.05 1.85 -4.30
CA ILE A 75 -3.36 2.30 -4.81
C ILE A 75 -3.96 3.40 -3.93
N GLU A 76 -4.05 3.21 -2.60
CA GLU A 76 -4.75 4.15 -1.72
C GLU A 76 -3.83 5.25 -1.19
N ALA A 77 -2.65 4.90 -0.66
CA ALA A 77 -1.72 5.83 0.00
C ALA A 77 -1.36 7.09 -0.83
N PRO A 78 -1.13 7.01 -2.16
CA PRO A 78 -0.85 8.21 -2.95
C PRO A 78 -1.98 9.27 -2.94
N SER A 79 -3.24 8.86 -2.73
CA SER A 79 -4.36 9.81 -2.60
C SER A 79 -4.25 10.65 -1.33
N PHE A 80 -3.67 10.10 -0.27
CA PHE A 80 -3.47 10.77 1.01
C PHE A 80 -2.17 11.59 1.05
N LYS A 81 -1.39 11.60 -0.04
CA LYS A 81 -0.07 12.26 -0.11
C LYS A 81 0.91 11.75 0.96
N ILE A 82 0.77 10.50 1.37
CA ILE A 82 1.69 9.87 2.33
C ILE A 82 2.72 9.01 1.60
N GLY A 83 3.88 8.80 2.21
CA GLY A 83 4.92 7.97 1.63
C GLY A 83 4.56 6.49 1.63
N THR A 84 5.22 5.72 0.78
CA THR A 84 5.16 4.26 0.82
C THR A 84 6.55 3.68 0.63
N ILE A 85 6.92 2.74 1.50
CA ILE A 85 8.06 1.86 1.28
C ILE A 85 7.49 0.50 0.83
N ASN A 86 7.59 0.23 -0.47
CA ASN A 86 7.18 -1.03 -1.08
C ASN A 86 8.35 -2.03 -1.08
N ILE A 87 8.20 -3.13 -0.37
CA ILE A 87 9.26 -4.11 -0.11
C ILE A 87 9.07 -5.35 -0.99
N GLY A 88 10.07 -5.63 -1.83
CA GLY A 88 10.13 -6.79 -2.70
C GLY A 88 9.15 -6.76 -3.88
N ASP A 89 9.02 -7.91 -4.54
CA ASP A 89 8.43 -8.00 -5.89
C ASP A 89 6.89 -8.13 -5.94
N ARG A 90 6.18 -8.20 -4.79
CA ARG A 90 4.72 -8.46 -4.79
C ARG A 90 3.92 -7.45 -5.62
N GLN A 91 4.36 -6.19 -5.66
CA GLN A 91 3.70 -5.11 -6.41
C GLN A 91 4.38 -4.78 -7.74
N LYS A 92 5.28 -5.62 -8.23
CA LYS A 92 6.00 -5.40 -9.49
C LYS A 92 5.02 -5.30 -10.67
N GLY A 93 5.31 -4.41 -11.61
CA GLY A 93 4.48 -4.16 -12.80
C GLY A 93 3.28 -3.22 -12.58
N ARG A 94 2.97 -2.85 -11.34
CA ARG A 94 1.96 -1.81 -11.06
C ARG A 94 2.50 -0.40 -11.32
N LEU A 95 1.61 0.52 -11.68
CA LEU A 95 1.95 1.95 -11.83
C LEU A 95 2.49 2.49 -10.50
N ARG A 96 3.45 3.42 -10.58
CA ARG A 96 4.08 4.04 -9.42
C ARG A 96 3.80 5.53 -9.37
N ALA A 97 3.33 5.99 -8.22
CA ALA A 97 3.30 7.40 -7.86
C ALA A 97 4.68 7.85 -7.34
N LYS A 98 4.93 9.17 -7.34
CA LYS A 98 6.18 9.75 -6.80
C LYS A 98 6.37 9.51 -5.30
N SER A 99 5.29 9.23 -4.56
CA SER A 99 5.32 8.91 -3.13
C SER A 99 5.76 7.48 -2.80
N ILE A 100 6.16 6.68 -3.79
CA ILE A 100 6.53 5.27 -3.59
C ILE A 100 8.04 5.10 -3.71
N ILE A 101 8.62 4.46 -2.70
CA ILE A 101 10.01 4.00 -2.64
C ILE A 101 9.98 2.48 -2.71
N ASP A 102 10.46 1.91 -3.81
CA ASP A 102 10.67 0.46 -3.92
C ASP A 102 12.03 0.09 -3.29
N CYS A 103 12.08 -1.00 -2.52
CA CYS A 103 13.33 -1.55 -2.00
C CYS A 103 13.30 -3.09 -1.93
N GLU A 104 14.47 -3.71 -1.89
CA GLU A 104 14.60 -5.15 -1.68
C GLU A 104 14.29 -5.53 -0.23
N PRO A 105 13.88 -6.79 0.06
CA PRO A 105 13.58 -7.26 1.41
C PRO A 105 14.85 -7.55 2.23
N LYS A 106 15.77 -6.59 2.29
CA LYS A 106 17.04 -6.66 3.02
C LYS A 106 17.11 -5.50 4.01
N LYS A 107 17.57 -5.74 5.24
CA LYS A 107 17.61 -4.76 6.34
C LYS A 107 18.23 -3.43 5.93
N ILE A 108 19.37 -3.47 5.25
CA ILE A 108 20.09 -2.27 4.82
C ILE A 108 19.29 -1.44 3.81
N GLU A 109 18.66 -2.10 2.84
CA GLU A 109 17.83 -1.46 1.80
C GLU A 109 16.56 -0.84 2.41
N ILE A 110 15.96 -1.52 3.39
CA ILE A 110 14.79 -1.01 4.11
C ILE A 110 15.18 0.21 4.97
N ILE A 111 16.34 0.16 5.65
CA ILE A 111 16.86 1.31 6.42
C ILE A 111 17.13 2.51 5.51
N ASP A 112 17.74 2.30 4.35
CA ASP A 112 18.00 3.38 3.40
C ASP A 112 16.70 3.92 2.79
N ALA A 113 15.69 3.07 2.58
CA ALA A 113 14.35 3.51 2.21
C ALA A 113 13.71 4.40 3.30
N PHE A 114 13.87 4.08 4.60
CA PHE A 114 13.43 4.95 5.69
C PHE A 114 14.17 6.30 5.70
N LYS A 115 15.49 6.30 5.51
CA LYS A 115 16.26 7.56 5.41
C LYS A 115 15.75 8.43 4.25
N ARG A 116 15.47 7.82 3.10
CA ARG A 116 14.92 8.52 1.94
C ARG A 116 13.50 9.03 2.23
N LEU A 117 12.65 8.21 2.85
CA LEU A 117 11.29 8.57 3.23
C LEU A 117 11.28 9.86 4.05
N TYR A 118 12.17 9.99 5.03
CA TYR A 118 12.25 11.18 5.88
C TYR A 118 13.18 12.28 5.34
N SER A 119 13.77 12.13 4.16
CA SER A 119 14.56 13.19 3.53
C SER A 119 13.68 14.39 3.16
N SER A 120 14.25 15.59 3.28
CA SER A 120 13.53 16.85 2.98
C SER A 120 13.00 16.90 1.55
N ASP A 121 13.75 16.37 0.59
CA ASP A 121 13.34 16.33 -0.81
C ASP A 121 12.16 15.37 -1.05
N PHE A 122 12.17 14.20 -0.41
CA PHE A 122 11.04 13.27 -0.54
C PHE A 122 9.78 13.86 0.10
N GLN A 123 9.89 14.42 1.31
CA GLN A 123 8.78 15.05 2.02
C GLN A 123 8.17 16.22 1.24
N LYS A 124 8.99 17.08 0.61
CA LYS A 124 8.49 18.14 -0.26
C LYS A 124 7.68 17.60 -1.45
N ASN A 125 8.15 16.49 -2.04
CA ASN A 125 7.51 15.88 -3.21
C ASN A 125 6.15 15.22 -2.89
N LEU A 126 5.91 14.81 -1.65
CA LEU A 126 4.64 14.18 -1.24
C LEU A 126 3.43 15.05 -1.57
N SER A 127 3.49 16.35 -1.25
CA SER A 127 2.40 17.30 -1.50
C SER A 127 1.97 17.41 -2.97
N THR A 128 2.89 17.15 -3.90
CA THR A 128 2.66 17.24 -5.36
C THR A 128 2.42 15.87 -6.02
N THR A 129 2.35 14.80 -5.22
CA THR A 129 2.11 13.45 -5.72
C THR A 129 0.74 13.36 -6.37
N VAL A 130 0.64 12.69 -7.53
CA VAL A 130 -0.64 12.38 -8.18
C VAL A 130 -0.84 10.87 -8.12
N ASN A 131 -2.06 10.43 -7.79
CA ASN A 131 -2.39 9.02 -7.78
C ASN A 131 -2.73 8.54 -9.21
N PRO A 132 -1.93 7.65 -9.81
CA PRO A 132 -2.20 7.17 -11.17
C PRO A 132 -3.45 6.27 -11.26
N TYR A 133 -4.00 5.81 -10.14
CA TYR A 133 -5.20 4.96 -10.09
C TYR A 133 -6.52 5.75 -10.07
N GLY A 134 -6.45 7.09 -10.09
CA GLY A 134 -7.60 7.97 -10.29
C GLY A 134 -7.93 8.86 -9.10
N GLU A 135 -8.97 9.67 -9.29
CA GLU A 135 -9.34 10.78 -8.42
C GLU A 135 -10.76 10.63 -7.83
N GLY A 136 -11.30 9.41 -7.85
CA GLY A 136 -12.70 9.13 -7.49
C GLY A 136 -13.66 9.22 -8.68
N GLY A 137 -14.96 9.05 -8.40
CA GLY A 137 -16.02 9.11 -9.42
C GLY A 137 -16.15 7.84 -10.29
N ALA A 138 -15.45 6.75 -9.93
CA ALA A 138 -15.44 5.53 -10.72
C ALA A 138 -16.83 4.87 -10.77
N SER A 139 -17.55 4.83 -9.64
CA SER A 139 -18.88 4.22 -9.57
C SER A 139 -19.87 4.94 -10.49
N GLU A 140 -19.91 6.27 -10.44
CA GLU A 140 -20.78 7.12 -11.25
C GLU A 140 -20.48 6.95 -12.74
N LYS A 141 -19.19 6.89 -13.11
CA LYS A 141 -18.77 6.62 -14.50
C LYS A 141 -19.21 5.23 -14.96
N ILE A 142 -19.00 4.20 -14.13
CA ILE A 142 -19.40 2.83 -14.44
C ILE A 142 -20.91 2.75 -14.64
N VAL A 143 -21.71 3.30 -13.72
CA VAL A 143 -23.18 3.33 -13.82
C VAL A 143 -23.62 4.02 -15.10
N ARG A 144 -23.11 5.22 -15.39
CA ARG A 144 -23.44 5.95 -16.63
C ARG A 144 -23.13 5.19 -17.92
N ILE A 145 -22.09 4.34 -17.90
CA ILE A 145 -21.74 3.48 -19.04
C ILE A 145 -22.74 2.34 -19.13
N LEU A 146 -23.00 1.65 -18.02
CA LEU A 146 -23.93 0.52 -17.98
C LEU A 146 -25.35 0.91 -18.39
N GLU A 147 -25.84 2.09 -18.00
CA GLU A 147 -27.15 2.62 -18.40
C GLU A 147 -27.28 2.88 -19.91
N LYS A 148 -26.16 3.07 -20.62
CA LYS A 148 -26.12 3.39 -22.05
C LYS A 148 -25.80 2.20 -22.94
N ILE A 149 -25.38 1.07 -22.36
CA ILE A 149 -25.02 -0.12 -23.13
C ILE A 149 -26.29 -0.80 -23.63
N ASP A 150 -26.35 -1.03 -24.93
CA ASP A 150 -27.35 -1.93 -25.51
C ASP A 150 -26.97 -3.38 -25.16
N ILE A 151 -27.84 -4.03 -24.40
CA ILE A 151 -27.68 -5.42 -23.96
C ILE A 151 -28.29 -6.41 -24.97
N GLN A 152 -28.84 -5.95 -26.09
CA GLN A 152 -29.34 -6.85 -27.13
C GLN A 152 -28.19 -7.60 -27.81
N GLY A 153 -28.30 -8.93 -27.87
CA GLY A 153 -27.35 -9.78 -28.60
C GLY A 153 -26.00 -10.03 -27.90
N ILE A 154 -25.89 -9.76 -26.60
CA ILE A 154 -24.65 -10.00 -25.83
C ILE A 154 -24.40 -11.47 -25.44
N LEU A 155 -25.33 -12.37 -25.74
CA LEU A 155 -25.23 -13.80 -25.39
C LEU A 155 -24.09 -14.52 -26.14
N LYS A 156 -23.67 -14.01 -27.30
CA LYS A 156 -22.58 -14.60 -28.08
C LYS A 156 -21.53 -13.53 -28.36
N LYS A 157 -20.28 -13.80 -27.96
CA LYS A 157 -19.12 -12.98 -28.31
C LYS A 157 -19.03 -12.88 -29.84
N LYS A 158 -19.10 -11.66 -30.37
CA LYS A 158 -18.86 -11.38 -31.78
C LYS A 158 -17.36 -11.19 -31.98
N PHE A 159 -16.79 -11.91 -32.95
CA PHE A 159 -15.43 -11.66 -33.40
C PHE A 159 -15.47 -10.63 -34.52
N PHE A 160 -14.56 -9.66 -34.46
CA PHE A 160 -14.39 -8.66 -35.50
C PHE A 160 -13.10 -8.98 -36.26
N ASN A 161 -13.17 -8.97 -37.58
CA ASN A 161 -11.97 -9.08 -38.41
C ASN A 161 -11.28 -7.72 -38.42
N LEU A 162 -9.98 -7.71 -38.11
CA LEU A 162 -9.14 -6.53 -38.33
C LEU A 162 -8.83 -6.45 -39.83
N GLN A 163 -9.05 -5.29 -40.44
CA GLN A 163 -8.51 -5.04 -41.78
C GLN A 163 -7.03 -4.69 -41.63
N PHE A 164 -6.20 -5.44 -42.35
CA PHE A 164 -4.80 -5.14 -42.59
C PHE A 164 -4.67 -4.28 -43.85
#